data_AF-A0A7X7JLF6-F1
#
_entry.id   AF-A0A7X7JLF6-F1
#
_cell.length_a   1.000
_cell.length_b   1.000
_cell.length_c   1.000
_cell.angle_alpha   90.00
_cell.angle_beta   90.00
_cell.angle_gamma   90.00
#
_symmetry.space_group_name_H-M   'P 1'
#
loop_
_entity.id
_entity.type
_entity.pdbx_description
1 polymer ?
#
loop_
_entity_poly.entity_id
_entity_poly.type
_entity_poly.pdbx_seq_one_letter_code
_entity_poly.pdbx_strand_id
1 'polypeptide(L)'
;MTSASYRRWFEDLFPGGPHPWQLGLGEDPICRDRLLRVPTGFGKTAGVVLPWLYHRVVRGDLAWPTRLAFTLPMRVLVEQTAENVRSWIAQLGLEGVEVGVLMAGEDSDSWVRHPERPSVLVGTQDMLLSRALNRAYGTVRARWPMDFGLLSEDVLWVLDEIQLMGVGLMTGTQLSMFRADDRSRLGTLRPSHTWWMSATLQPSWLESVDSRGALPELTDHMVTIPERDRQGGLWSVRKAVTRRADVTAPAEIAQVAANAHRSGGLTLVVVNRVTTAVETFDALVTAFSTGKGKASRLLEDAPDLRLVHSRFRGTEKAAWAGTFLSKEKSAPGQLPPSGRIVVATQVVEAGVDISAGVLVTELAPWPSLVQRFGRCARYEGESGEVIVVGAPAEDEKKSAPYTPRELSAAAEGLDELVAAAGDVAPAALEKFEEALRG
;
A
#
# COMPACT_ATOMS: atom_id res chain seq x y z
N MET A 1 33.74 -11.37 -3.76
CA MET A 1 33.42 -10.38 -2.71
C MET A 1 33.17 -11.15 -1.42
N THR A 2 33.91 -10.86 -0.35
CA THR A 2 33.59 -11.38 0.99
C THR A 2 32.13 -11.09 1.27
N SER A 3 31.32 -12.12 1.57
CA SER A 3 29.90 -11.99 1.87
C SER A 3 29.69 -10.97 2.98
N ALA A 4 29.44 -9.70 2.63
CA ALA A 4 28.99 -8.72 3.60
C ALA A 4 27.74 -9.29 4.26
N SER A 5 27.59 -9.15 5.58
CA SER A 5 26.34 -9.54 6.23
C SER A 5 25.18 -8.78 5.57
N TYR A 6 24.00 -9.41 5.49
CA TYR A 6 22.81 -8.79 4.90
C TYR A 6 22.56 -7.38 5.46
N ARG A 7 22.75 -7.18 6.76
CA ARG A 7 22.72 -5.87 7.41
C ARG A 7 23.62 -4.83 6.74
N ARG A 8 24.93 -5.11 6.61
CA ARG A 8 25.88 -4.15 6.03
C ARG A 8 25.54 -3.84 4.58
N TRP A 9 25.17 -4.87 3.83
CA TRP A 9 24.74 -4.70 2.45
C TRP A 9 23.44 -3.88 2.32
N PHE A 10 22.50 -4.02 3.27
CA PHE A 10 21.30 -3.19 3.33
C PHE A 10 21.65 -1.73 3.66
N GLU A 11 22.60 -1.51 4.58
CA GLU A 11 23.07 -0.18 5.01
C GLU A 11 23.71 0.62 3.87
N ASP A 12 24.29 -0.05 2.86
CA ASP A 12 24.82 0.59 1.65
C ASP A 12 23.73 1.36 0.87
N LEU A 13 22.48 0.90 0.93
CA LEU A 13 21.34 1.54 0.28
C LEU A 13 20.54 2.43 1.23
N PHE A 14 20.40 1.98 2.48
CA PHE A 14 19.63 2.66 3.51
C PHE A 14 20.51 2.89 4.74
N PRO A 15 21.17 4.06 4.88
CA PRO A 15 22.10 4.32 5.97
C PRO A 15 21.51 4.19 7.39
N GLY A 16 20.17 4.26 7.52
CA GLY A 16 19.46 3.99 8.78
C GLY A 16 19.38 2.51 9.17
N GLY A 17 19.86 1.61 8.31
CA GLY A 17 19.81 0.16 8.48
C GLY A 17 18.40 -0.44 8.29
N PRO A 18 18.31 -1.78 8.27
CA PRO A 18 17.02 -2.47 8.18
C PRO A 18 16.24 -2.41 9.50
N HIS A 19 14.92 -2.29 9.40
CA HIS A 19 14.04 -2.59 10.54
C HIS A 19 14.25 -4.04 11.01
N PRO A 20 14.03 -4.38 12.30
CA PRO A 20 14.23 -5.72 12.83
C PRO A 20 13.54 -6.83 12.02
N TRP A 21 12.32 -6.59 11.53
CA TRP A 21 11.59 -7.55 10.71
C TRP A 21 12.22 -7.75 9.32
N GLN A 22 12.77 -6.69 8.71
CA GLN A 22 13.46 -6.74 7.42
C GLN A 22 14.78 -7.50 7.55
N LEU A 23 15.48 -7.29 8.67
CA LEU A 23 16.68 -8.03 9.00
C LEU A 23 16.37 -9.52 9.17
N GLY A 24 15.38 -9.86 10.00
CA GLY A 24 14.98 -11.25 10.23
C GLY A 24 14.58 -11.97 8.95
N LEU A 25 13.83 -11.30 8.07
CA LEU A 25 13.45 -11.86 6.77
C LEU A 25 14.64 -11.99 5.81
N GLY A 26 15.55 -11.02 5.79
CA GLY A 26 16.71 -11.02 4.91
C GLY A 26 17.86 -11.92 5.37
N GLU A 27 17.98 -12.19 6.67
CA GLU A 27 18.97 -13.13 7.21
C GLU A 27 18.50 -14.59 7.15
N ASP A 28 17.18 -14.84 6.99
CA ASP A 28 16.67 -16.21 6.80
C ASP A 28 17.21 -16.80 5.48
N PRO A 29 18.01 -17.87 5.51
CA PRO A 29 18.55 -18.47 4.30
C PRO A 29 17.49 -19.24 3.50
N ILE A 30 16.34 -19.56 4.10
CA ILE A 30 15.31 -20.41 3.50
C ILE A 30 14.19 -19.56 2.88
N CYS A 31 14.06 -19.64 1.56
CA CYS A 31 12.88 -19.17 0.85
C CYS A 31 11.71 -20.15 1.06
N ARG A 32 10.57 -19.64 1.53
CA ARG A 32 9.34 -20.40 1.78
C ARG A 32 8.12 -19.48 1.67
N ASP A 33 6.93 -20.06 1.65
CA ASP A 33 5.68 -19.31 1.69
C ASP A 33 5.54 -18.55 3.02
N ARG A 34 5.04 -17.30 2.99
CA ARG A 34 4.97 -16.44 4.18
C ARG A 34 3.76 -15.52 4.18
N LEU A 35 3.19 -15.33 5.36
CA LEU A 35 2.32 -14.21 5.67
C LEU A 35 3.18 -13.07 6.25
N LEU A 36 2.98 -11.85 5.78
CA LEU A 36 3.65 -10.65 6.27
C LEU A 36 2.60 -9.63 6.71
N ARG A 37 2.42 -9.50 8.03
CA ARG A 37 1.62 -8.44 8.63
C ARG A 37 2.54 -7.37 9.19
N VAL A 38 2.74 -6.32 8.40
CA VAL A 38 3.63 -5.22 8.74
C VAL A 38 2.89 -3.90 8.53
N PRO A 39 2.85 -2.99 9.52
CA PRO A 39 2.15 -1.72 9.38
C PRO A 39 2.68 -0.86 8.23
N THR A 40 1.86 0.09 7.80
CA THR A 40 2.27 1.07 6.79
C THR A 40 3.44 1.91 7.31
N GLY A 41 4.36 2.28 6.41
CA GLY A 41 5.53 3.09 6.75
C GLY A 41 6.79 2.32 7.15
N PHE A 42 6.70 1.02 7.49
CA PHE A 42 7.85 0.20 7.92
C PHE A 42 8.67 -0.43 6.76
N GLY A 43 8.64 0.18 5.57
CA GLY A 43 9.50 -0.24 4.46
C GLY A 43 9.18 -1.61 3.85
N LYS A 44 7.89 -2.00 3.80
CA LYS A 44 7.42 -3.28 3.24
C LYS A 44 8.09 -3.68 1.91
N THR A 45 8.07 -2.79 0.92
CA THR A 45 8.63 -3.02 -0.42
C THR A 45 10.12 -3.38 -0.38
N ALA A 46 10.93 -2.57 0.31
CA ALA A 46 12.36 -2.86 0.46
C ALA A 46 12.58 -4.17 1.23
N GLY A 47 11.78 -4.40 2.27
CA GLY A 47 11.87 -5.59 3.10
C GLY A 47 11.58 -6.91 2.38
N VAL A 48 10.91 -6.90 1.23
CA VAL A 48 10.66 -8.13 0.44
C VAL A 48 11.50 -8.23 -0.83
N VAL A 49 11.85 -7.10 -1.45
CA VAL A 49 12.69 -7.10 -2.67
C VAL A 49 14.16 -7.32 -2.33
N LEU A 50 14.66 -6.70 -1.25
CA LEU A 50 16.07 -6.77 -0.90
C LEU A 50 16.54 -8.15 -0.44
N PRO A 51 15.78 -8.94 0.35
CA PRO A 51 16.14 -10.33 0.62
C PRO A 51 16.31 -11.17 -0.64
N TRP A 52 15.41 -10.99 -1.62
CA TRP A 52 15.51 -11.70 -2.89
C TRP A 52 16.75 -11.27 -3.68
N LEU A 53 17.01 -9.96 -3.83
CA LEU A 53 18.23 -9.46 -4.48
C LEU A 53 19.49 -10.00 -3.78
N TYR A 54 19.52 -9.98 -2.45
CA TYR A 54 20.67 -10.46 -1.70
C TYR A 54 20.93 -11.96 -1.89
N HIS A 55 19.92 -12.80 -1.64
CA HIS A 55 20.13 -14.25 -1.72
C HIS A 55 20.26 -14.74 -3.16
N ARG A 56 19.36 -14.30 -4.05
CA ARG A 56 19.39 -14.77 -5.44
C ARG A 56 20.54 -14.18 -6.23
N VAL A 57 20.75 -12.86 -6.15
CA VAL A 57 21.65 -12.15 -7.06
C VAL A 57 23.05 -12.03 -6.44
N VAL A 58 23.15 -11.54 -5.21
CA VAL A 58 24.46 -11.29 -4.56
C VAL A 58 25.12 -12.61 -4.13
N ARG A 59 24.36 -13.52 -3.50
CA ARG A 59 24.88 -14.82 -3.05
C ARG A 59 24.84 -15.91 -4.12
N GLY A 60 24.08 -15.71 -5.20
CA GLY A 60 23.89 -16.72 -6.25
C GLY A 60 23.16 -17.98 -5.75
N ASP A 61 22.31 -17.85 -4.73
CA ASP A 61 21.61 -18.98 -4.13
C ASP A 61 20.47 -19.46 -5.04
N LEU A 62 20.62 -20.68 -5.57
CA LEU A 62 19.65 -21.30 -6.47
C LEU A 62 18.42 -21.86 -5.73
N ALA A 63 18.43 -21.92 -4.40
CA ALA A 63 17.24 -22.20 -3.60
C ALA A 63 16.27 -21.01 -3.60
N TRP A 64 16.76 -19.81 -3.91
CA TRP A 64 15.93 -18.63 -4.14
C TRP A 64 15.52 -18.56 -5.63
N PRO A 65 14.25 -18.24 -5.93
CA PRO A 65 13.74 -18.20 -7.30
C PRO A 65 14.47 -17.22 -8.22
N THR A 66 14.60 -17.56 -9.51
CA THR A 66 15.18 -16.67 -10.54
C THR A 66 14.36 -15.40 -10.75
N ARG A 67 13.05 -15.41 -10.44
CA ARG A 67 12.18 -14.25 -10.67
C ARG A 67 11.46 -13.84 -9.40
N LEU A 68 11.25 -12.55 -9.23
CA LEU A 68 10.33 -12.00 -8.23
C LEU A 68 9.15 -11.36 -8.96
N ALA A 69 7.93 -11.83 -8.71
CA ALA A 69 6.69 -11.26 -9.24
C ALA A 69 6.00 -10.40 -8.16
N PHE A 70 6.26 -9.09 -8.19
CA PHE A 70 5.68 -8.10 -7.31
C PHE A 70 4.30 -7.67 -7.82
N THR A 71 3.26 -8.18 -7.19
CA THR A 71 1.86 -8.04 -7.61
C THR A 71 1.15 -7.00 -6.75
N LEU A 72 0.59 -5.99 -7.41
CA LEU A 72 -0.15 -4.89 -6.80
C LEU A 72 -1.64 -4.98 -7.16
N PRO A 73 -2.56 -4.56 -6.27
CA PRO A 73 -4.00 -4.62 -6.56
C PRO A 73 -4.42 -3.59 -7.61
N MET A 74 -3.71 -2.46 -7.69
CA MET A 74 -4.06 -1.30 -8.53
C MET A 74 -2.84 -0.73 -9.26
N ARG A 75 -3.09 -0.09 -10.42
CA ARG A 75 -2.06 0.48 -11.30
C ARG A 75 -1.19 1.57 -10.65
N VAL A 76 -1.76 2.36 -9.74
CA VAL A 76 -1.15 3.62 -9.23
C VAL A 76 0.26 3.41 -8.67
N LEU A 77 0.53 2.24 -8.09
CA LEU A 77 1.81 1.93 -7.44
C LEU A 77 2.83 1.24 -8.35
N VAL A 78 2.45 0.76 -9.53
CA VAL A 78 3.32 -0.11 -10.34
C VAL A 78 4.56 0.63 -10.82
N GLU A 79 4.36 1.79 -11.44
CA GLU A 79 5.46 2.62 -11.99
C GLU A 79 6.42 3.05 -10.87
N GLN A 80 5.89 3.62 -9.78
CA GLN A 80 6.69 4.04 -8.63
C GLN A 80 7.47 2.89 -7.99
N THR A 81 6.85 1.71 -7.88
CA THR A 81 7.51 0.53 -7.30
C THR A 81 8.64 0.05 -8.22
N ALA A 82 8.40 -0.01 -9.54
CA ALA A 82 9.42 -0.37 -10.50
C ALA A 82 10.58 0.62 -10.53
N GLU A 83 10.31 1.93 -10.48
CA GLU A 83 11.33 2.98 -10.39
C GLU A 83 12.17 2.86 -9.12
N ASN A 84 11.54 2.61 -7.96
CA ASN A 84 12.27 2.36 -6.71
C ASN A 84 13.21 1.17 -6.85
N VAL A 85 12.71 0.04 -7.38
CA VAL A 85 13.51 -1.18 -7.56
C VAL A 85 14.67 -0.94 -8.54
N ARG A 86 14.43 -0.24 -9.67
CA ARG A 86 15.50 0.14 -10.63
C ARG A 86 16.56 1.01 -9.97
N SER A 87 16.13 2.00 -9.18
CA SER A 87 17.03 2.88 -8.43
C SER A 87 17.91 2.09 -7.45
N TRP A 88 17.33 1.15 -6.71
CA TRP A 88 18.06 0.28 -5.79
C TRP A 88 19.07 -0.62 -6.52
N ILE A 89 18.65 -1.26 -7.62
CA ILE A 89 19.53 -2.09 -8.45
C ILE A 89 20.73 -1.28 -8.98
N ALA A 90 20.49 -0.06 -9.45
CA ALA A 90 21.54 0.82 -9.96
C ALA A 90 22.52 1.26 -8.85
N GLN A 91 22.01 1.67 -7.69
CA GLN A 91 22.84 2.08 -6.55
C GLN A 91 23.70 0.93 -6.00
N LEU A 92 23.18 -0.30 -6.03
CA LEU A 92 23.87 -1.50 -5.61
C LEU A 92 24.79 -2.11 -6.70
N GLY A 93 24.81 -1.53 -7.91
CA GLY A 93 25.64 -2.02 -9.03
C GLY A 93 25.21 -3.38 -9.58
N LEU A 94 23.92 -3.72 -9.52
CA LEU A 94 23.38 -5.03 -9.92
C LEU A 94 22.88 -5.05 -11.38
N GLU A 95 23.69 -4.57 -12.32
CA GLU A 95 23.31 -4.31 -13.73
C GLU A 95 22.78 -5.53 -14.52
N GLY A 96 22.90 -6.75 -13.99
CA GLY A 96 22.37 -7.98 -14.59
C GLY A 96 20.92 -8.30 -14.24
N VAL A 97 20.28 -7.52 -13.36
CA VAL A 97 18.89 -7.74 -12.92
C VAL A 97 17.93 -6.90 -13.76
N GLU A 98 16.99 -7.56 -14.42
CA GLU A 98 15.97 -6.89 -15.22
C GLU A 98 14.79 -6.43 -14.35
N VAL A 99 14.20 -5.27 -14.63
CA VAL A 99 12.94 -4.81 -14.01
C VAL A 99 11.87 -4.64 -15.07
N GLY A 100 10.98 -5.63 -15.15
CA GLY A 100 9.84 -5.64 -16.05
C GLY A 100 8.60 -5.00 -15.44
N VAL A 101 7.86 -4.23 -16.23
CA VAL A 101 6.59 -3.60 -15.83
C VAL A 101 5.45 -4.25 -16.61
N LEU A 102 4.46 -4.77 -15.89
CA LEU A 102 3.34 -5.51 -16.46
C LEU A 102 2.01 -4.84 -16.06
N MET A 103 1.54 -3.92 -16.90
CA MET A 103 0.29 -3.16 -16.68
C MET A 103 -0.42 -2.89 -18.00
N ALA A 104 -1.74 -2.67 -17.96
CA ALA A 104 -2.49 -2.42 -19.19
C ALA A 104 -1.94 -1.19 -19.95
N GLY A 105 -1.45 -1.43 -21.18
CA GLY A 105 -0.83 -0.42 -22.05
C GLY A 105 0.70 -0.36 -22.01
N GLU A 106 1.36 -1.13 -21.14
CA GLU A 106 2.81 -1.22 -21.04
C GLU A 106 3.22 -2.66 -20.68
N ASP A 107 3.92 -3.33 -21.60
CA ASP A 107 4.42 -4.69 -21.41
C ASP A 107 5.87 -4.76 -21.86
N SER A 108 6.79 -4.92 -20.90
CA SER A 108 8.19 -5.17 -21.21
C SER A 108 8.39 -6.66 -21.50
N ASP A 109 8.68 -7.00 -22.76
CA ASP A 109 8.84 -8.40 -23.22
C ASP A 109 10.19 -9.05 -22.89
N SER A 110 11.14 -8.28 -22.33
CA SER A 110 12.55 -8.70 -22.23
C SER A 110 12.76 -9.92 -21.33
N TRP A 111 12.03 -10.03 -20.21
CA TRP A 111 12.12 -11.16 -19.28
C TRP A 111 11.74 -12.51 -19.89
N VAL A 112 10.87 -12.54 -20.90
CA VAL A 112 10.51 -13.76 -21.64
C VAL A 112 11.63 -14.20 -22.59
N ARG A 113 12.42 -13.24 -23.08
CA ARG A 113 13.54 -13.50 -24.02
C ARG A 113 14.80 -13.99 -23.30
N HIS A 114 14.93 -13.65 -22.02
CA HIS A 114 16.07 -14.01 -21.18
C HIS A 114 15.63 -14.71 -19.89
N PRO A 115 14.94 -15.86 -19.99
CA PRO A 115 14.35 -16.55 -18.83
C PRO A 115 15.38 -17.04 -17.80
N GLU A 116 16.66 -17.09 -18.18
CA GLU A 116 17.81 -17.43 -17.35
C GLU A 116 18.29 -16.27 -16.46
N ARG A 117 17.92 -15.03 -16.78
CA ARG A 117 18.38 -13.84 -16.04
C ARG A 117 17.48 -13.56 -14.85
N PRO A 118 18.04 -13.14 -13.70
CA PRO A 118 17.25 -12.66 -12.60
C PRO A 118 16.38 -11.46 -13.00
N SER A 119 15.09 -11.50 -12.67
CA SER A 119 14.17 -10.42 -13.03
C SER A 119 13.18 -10.10 -11.91
N VAL A 120 12.93 -8.82 -11.68
CA VAL A 120 11.81 -8.31 -10.88
C VAL A 120 10.70 -7.88 -11.81
N LEU A 121 9.55 -8.55 -11.76
CA LEU A 121 8.36 -8.22 -12.51
C LEU A 121 7.41 -7.45 -11.58
N VAL A 122 7.14 -6.19 -11.86
CA VAL A 122 6.19 -5.38 -11.10
C VAL A 122 4.94 -5.19 -11.94
N GLY A 123 3.79 -5.61 -11.43
CA GLY A 123 2.57 -5.59 -12.22
C GLY A 123 1.29 -5.59 -11.42
N THR A 124 0.18 -5.36 -12.10
CA THR A 124 -1.14 -5.49 -11.49
C THR A 124 -1.52 -6.96 -11.34
N GLN A 125 -2.40 -7.25 -10.36
CA GLN A 125 -2.99 -8.57 -10.18
C GLN A 125 -3.58 -9.14 -11.47
N ASP A 126 -4.27 -8.33 -12.28
CA ASP A 126 -4.88 -8.78 -13.53
C ASP A 126 -3.82 -9.24 -14.53
N MET A 127 -2.72 -8.51 -14.65
CA MET A 127 -1.65 -8.82 -15.60
C MET A 127 -0.86 -10.05 -15.18
N LEU A 128 -0.46 -10.12 -13.91
CA LEU A 128 0.38 -11.21 -13.42
C LEU A 128 -0.43 -12.49 -13.22
N LEU A 129 -1.58 -12.45 -12.53
CA LEU A 129 -2.37 -13.66 -12.26
C LEU A 129 -2.96 -14.23 -13.55
N SER A 130 -3.39 -13.41 -14.52
CA SER A 130 -3.89 -13.96 -15.79
C SER A 130 -2.82 -14.74 -16.56
N ARG A 131 -1.55 -14.33 -16.46
CA ARG A 131 -0.41 -15.08 -17.03
C ARG A 131 -0.20 -16.41 -16.30
N ALA A 132 -0.28 -16.39 -14.97
CA ALA A 132 -0.27 -17.60 -14.15
C ALA A 132 -1.49 -18.52 -14.38
N LEU A 133 -2.55 -18.04 -15.04
CA LEU A 133 -3.72 -18.82 -15.45
C LEU A 133 -3.69 -19.25 -16.93
N ASN A 134 -2.56 -19.07 -17.64
CA ASN A 134 -2.44 -19.38 -19.07
C ASN A 134 -3.49 -18.65 -19.93
N ARG A 135 -3.76 -17.38 -19.57
CA ARG A 135 -4.65 -16.45 -20.29
C ARG A 135 -3.97 -15.12 -20.62
N ALA A 136 -2.90 -14.79 -19.90
CA ALA A 136 -1.96 -13.69 -20.13
C ALA A 136 -2.61 -12.44 -20.77
N TYR A 137 -3.42 -11.74 -19.97
CA TYR A 137 -4.18 -10.56 -20.41
C TYR A 137 -3.24 -9.53 -21.05
N GLY A 138 -3.66 -8.99 -22.20
CA GLY A 138 -2.87 -8.04 -23.00
C GLY A 138 -1.83 -8.68 -23.93
N THR A 139 -1.72 -10.01 -23.99
CA THR A 139 -0.75 -10.72 -24.85
C THR A 139 -1.41 -11.61 -25.90
N VAL A 140 -0.64 -12.01 -26.91
CA VAL A 140 -1.07 -12.95 -27.96
C VAL A 140 -1.07 -14.41 -27.46
N ARG A 141 -2.06 -15.21 -27.90
CA ARG A 141 -2.26 -16.60 -27.46
C ARG A 141 -1.02 -17.51 -27.56
N ALA A 142 -0.19 -17.30 -28.58
CA ALA A 142 1.03 -18.07 -28.77
C ALA A 142 2.06 -17.89 -27.62
N ARG A 143 1.96 -16.79 -26.86
CA ARG A 143 2.85 -16.52 -25.71
C ARG A 143 2.33 -17.06 -24.39
N TRP A 144 1.03 -17.34 -24.27
CA TRP A 144 0.44 -17.74 -23.00
C TRP A 144 1.17 -18.92 -22.33
N PRO A 145 1.57 -19.99 -23.06
CA PRO A 145 2.30 -21.09 -22.43
C PRO A 145 3.67 -20.69 -21.88
N MET A 146 4.35 -19.73 -22.52
CA MET A 146 5.65 -19.23 -22.07
C MET A 146 5.51 -18.44 -20.78
N ASP A 147 4.61 -17.46 -20.76
CA ASP A 147 4.33 -16.65 -19.57
C ASP A 147 3.87 -17.53 -18.42
N PHE A 148 2.98 -18.49 -18.69
CA PHE A 148 2.49 -19.46 -17.71
C PHE A 148 3.62 -20.29 -17.11
N GLY A 149 4.51 -20.85 -17.93
CA GLY A 149 5.65 -21.65 -17.45
C GLY A 149 6.60 -20.84 -16.58
N LEU A 150 6.95 -19.63 -17.01
CA LEU A 150 7.89 -18.75 -16.30
C LEU A 150 7.31 -18.14 -15.02
N LEU A 151 5.98 -18.10 -14.88
CA LEU A 151 5.29 -17.59 -13.69
C LEU A 151 4.67 -18.69 -12.81
N SER A 152 4.83 -19.96 -13.20
CA SER A 152 4.46 -21.11 -12.38
C SER A 152 5.69 -21.74 -11.70
N GLU A 153 6.87 -21.61 -12.32
CA GLU A 153 8.12 -22.22 -11.85
C GLU A 153 9.22 -21.18 -11.68
N ASP A 154 10.10 -21.41 -10.69
CA ASP A 154 11.29 -20.57 -10.46
C ASP A 154 10.95 -19.08 -10.20
N VAL A 155 9.84 -18.85 -9.48
CA VAL A 155 9.32 -17.52 -9.15
C VAL A 155 8.91 -17.37 -7.68
N LEU A 156 9.34 -16.27 -7.06
CA LEU A 156 8.81 -15.77 -5.79
C LEU A 156 7.70 -14.76 -6.07
N TRP A 157 6.47 -15.11 -5.70
CA TRP A 157 5.33 -14.20 -5.76
C TRP A 157 5.28 -13.33 -4.51
N VAL A 158 5.17 -12.02 -4.70
CA VAL A 158 4.88 -11.07 -3.62
C VAL A 158 3.53 -10.45 -3.94
N LEU A 159 2.51 -10.77 -3.14
CA LEU A 159 1.18 -10.18 -3.24
C LEU A 159 1.06 -9.08 -2.18
N ASP A 160 1.16 -7.82 -2.58
CA ASP A 160 1.06 -6.67 -1.67
C ASP A 160 -0.36 -6.12 -1.59
N GLU A 161 -0.73 -5.56 -0.44
CA GLU A 161 -2.06 -5.03 -0.15
C GLU A 161 -3.18 -6.04 -0.48
N ILE A 162 -3.02 -7.30 -0.04
CA ILE A 162 -3.93 -8.41 -0.34
C ILE A 162 -5.40 -8.15 0.00
N GLN A 163 -5.68 -7.26 0.97
CA GLN A 163 -7.03 -6.84 1.33
C GLN A 163 -7.77 -6.14 0.19
N LEU A 164 -7.05 -5.59 -0.79
CA LEU A 164 -7.60 -4.90 -1.96
C LEU A 164 -7.63 -5.78 -3.22
N MET A 165 -7.18 -7.04 -3.14
CA MET A 165 -7.10 -7.93 -4.30
C MET A 165 -8.44 -8.63 -4.63
N GLY A 166 -9.39 -8.67 -3.70
CA GLY A 166 -10.67 -9.37 -3.92
C GLY A 166 -10.45 -10.80 -4.38
N VAL A 167 -10.95 -11.15 -5.57
CA VAL A 167 -10.78 -12.50 -6.17
C VAL A 167 -9.31 -12.87 -6.42
N GLY A 168 -8.45 -11.87 -6.65
CA GLY A 168 -7.02 -12.09 -6.89
C GLY A 168 -6.30 -12.73 -5.70
N LEU A 169 -6.74 -12.43 -4.47
CA LEU A 169 -6.22 -13.08 -3.26
C LEU A 169 -6.48 -14.58 -3.31
N MET A 170 -7.74 -14.99 -3.51
CA MET A 170 -8.10 -16.41 -3.55
C MET A 170 -7.44 -17.14 -4.72
N THR A 171 -7.36 -16.50 -5.89
CA THR A 171 -6.63 -17.06 -7.04
C THR A 171 -5.14 -17.26 -6.72
N GLY A 172 -4.46 -16.25 -6.17
CA GLY A 172 -3.05 -16.34 -5.80
C GLY A 172 -2.79 -17.41 -4.73
N THR A 173 -3.67 -17.50 -3.74
CA THR A 173 -3.62 -18.54 -2.69
C THR A 173 -3.77 -19.93 -3.27
N GLN A 174 -4.80 -20.17 -4.07
CA GLN A 174 -5.04 -21.48 -4.69
C GLN A 174 -3.89 -21.91 -5.60
N LEU A 175 -3.35 -20.98 -6.42
CA LEU A 175 -2.18 -21.25 -7.24
C LEU A 175 -0.95 -21.64 -6.39
N SER A 176 -0.75 -21.01 -5.23
CA SER A 176 0.33 -21.41 -4.32
C SER A 176 0.15 -22.84 -3.80
N MET A 177 -1.09 -23.19 -3.42
CA MET A 177 -1.38 -24.53 -2.91
C MET A 177 -1.18 -25.60 -3.98
N PHE A 178 -1.60 -25.35 -5.22
CA PHE A 178 -1.34 -26.28 -6.34
C PHE A 178 0.16 -26.45 -6.61
N ARG A 179 0.95 -25.37 -6.59
CA ARG A 179 2.42 -25.47 -6.74
C ARG A 179 3.06 -26.26 -5.60
N ALA A 180 2.57 -26.12 -4.37
CA ALA A 180 3.08 -26.88 -3.23
C ALA A 180 2.76 -28.39 -3.36
N ASP A 181 1.53 -28.72 -3.76
CA ASP A 181 1.09 -30.09 -4.03
C ASP A 181 1.90 -30.73 -5.17
N ASP A 182 2.06 -30.03 -6.30
CA ASP A 182 2.87 -30.50 -7.43
C ASP A 182 4.33 -30.74 -7.03
N ARG A 183 4.93 -29.83 -6.24
CA ARG A 183 6.30 -29.99 -5.72
C ARG A 183 6.43 -31.25 -4.86
N SER A 184 5.44 -31.52 -4.01
CA SER A 184 5.43 -32.70 -3.14
C SER A 184 5.37 -34.01 -3.92
N ARG A 185 4.71 -34.01 -5.09
CA ARG A 185 4.54 -35.19 -5.96
C ARG A 185 5.69 -35.41 -6.93
N LEU A 186 6.20 -34.33 -7.54
CA LEU A 186 7.13 -34.40 -8.67
C LEU A 186 8.60 -34.26 -8.25
N GLY A 187 8.89 -33.67 -7.09
CA GLY A 187 10.22 -33.60 -6.45
C GLY A 187 11.34 -32.87 -7.22
N THR A 188 11.11 -32.47 -8.47
CA THR A 188 12.12 -31.94 -9.41
C THR A 188 11.83 -30.50 -9.88
N LEU A 189 10.76 -29.89 -9.35
CA LEU A 189 10.34 -28.54 -9.69
C LEU A 189 11.28 -27.48 -9.10
N ARG A 190 11.44 -26.36 -9.81
CA ARG A 190 12.25 -25.22 -9.36
C ARG A 190 11.55 -24.53 -8.19
N PRO A 191 12.28 -23.79 -7.32
CA PRO A 191 11.65 -23.14 -6.17
C PRO A 191 10.58 -22.14 -6.63
N SER A 192 9.39 -22.24 -6.04
CA SER A 192 8.32 -21.26 -6.25
C SER A 192 7.53 -21.09 -4.97
N HIS A 193 7.43 -19.84 -4.54
CA HIS A 193 6.90 -19.48 -3.23
C HIS A 193 6.01 -18.25 -3.33
N THR A 194 5.15 -18.05 -2.34
CA THR A 194 4.24 -16.91 -2.27
C THR A 194 4.33 -16.20 -0.93
N TRP A 195 4.51 -14.88 -0.98
CA TRP A 195 4.50 -13.98 0.15
C TRP A 195 3.25 -13.09 0.07
N TRP A 196 2.34 -13.26 1.03
CA TRP A 196 1.13 -12.44 1.15
C TRP A 196 1.36 -11.33 2.17
N MET A 197 1.16 -10.09 1.76
CA MET A 197 1.57 -8.92 2.52
C MET A 197 0.44 -7.90 2.67
N SER A 198 0.19 -7.45 3.90
CA SER A 198 -0.77 -6.38 4.21
C SER A 198 -0.53 -5.80 5.60
N ALA A 199 -0.92 -4.54 5.81
CA ALA A 199 -0.91 -3.94 7.15
C ALA A 199 -1.98 -4.56 8.07
N THR A 200 -3.10 -5.02 7.52
CA THR A 200 -4.26 -5.51 8.27
C THR A 200 -4.53 -6.98 7.97
N LEU A 201 -3.48 -7.75 7.66
CA LEU A 201 -3.61 -9.15 7.22
C LEU A 201 -4.32 -10.00 8.28
N GLN A 202 -5.36 -10.73 7.87
CA GLN A 202 -5.99 -11.76 8.68
C GLN A 202 -5.79 -13.12 7.99
N PRO A 203 -5.17 -14.13 8.64
CA PRO A 203 -4.93 -15.43 8.02
C PRO A 203 -6.21 -16.10 7.49
N SER A 204 -7.34 -15.90 8.17
CA SER A 204 -8.66 -16.43 7.76
C SER A 204 -9.08 -16.00 6.34
N TRP A 205 -8.57 -14.89 5.81
CA TRP A 205 -8.86 -14.48 4.43
C TRP A 205 -8.32 -15.44 3.38
N LEU A 206 -7.28 -16.21 3.72
CA LEU A 206 -6.72 -17.22 2.83
C LEU A 206 -7.43 -18.55 2.97
N GLU A 207 -8.35 -18.72 3.93
CA GLU A 207 -8.99 -20.00 4.20
C GLU A 207 -9.83 -20.47 3.00
N SER A 208 -9.50 -21.66 2.52
CA SER A 208 -10.22 -22.38 1.48
C SER A 208 -10.09 -23.89 1.72
N VAL A 209 -10.77 -24.68 0.90
CA VAL A 209 -10.60 -26.14 0.91
C VAL A 209 -9.14 -26.53 0.66
N ASP A 210 -8.46 -25.80 -0.23
CA ASP A 210 -7.07 -26.10 -0.64
C ASP A 210 -6.03 -25.60 0.38
N SER A 211 -6.29 -24.49 1.07
CA SER A 211 -5.32 -23.86 1.98
C SER A 211 -5.45 -24.28 3.44
N ARG A 212 -6.58 -24.89 3.84
CA ARG A 212 -6.87 -25.26 5.24
C ARG A 212 -5.75 -26.07 5.90
N GLY A 213 -5.09 -26.95 5.15
CA GLY A 213 -3.98 -27.76 5.68
C GLY A 213 -2.69 -26.98 5.94
N ALA A 214 -2.40 -25.96 5.11
CA ALA A 214 -1.18 -25.16 5.21
C ALA A 214 -1.33 -23.91 6.09
N LEU A 215 -2.58 -23.46 6.32
CA LEU A 215 -2.85 -22.20 7.02
C LEU A 215 -2.31 -22.13 8.46
N PRO A 216 -2.34 -23.21 9.28
CA PRO A 216 -1.73 -23.19 10.61
C PRO A 216 -0.23 -22.89 10.56
N GLU A 217 0.53 -23.59 9.70
CA GLU A 217 1.97 -23.37 9.54
C GLU A 217 2.28 -21.96 9.02
N LEU A 218 1.50 -21.47 8.04
CA LEU A 218 1.63 -20.10 7.55
C LEU A 218 1.36 -19.05 8.64
N THR A 219 0.43 -19.34 9.54
CA THR A 219 0.07 -18.46 10.66
C THR A 219 1.16 -18.47 11.74
N ASP A 220 1.69 -19.64 12.09
CA ASP A 220 2.77 -19.81 13.06
C ASP A 220 4.08 -19.12 12.61
N HIS A 221 4.30 -19.07 11.30
CA HIS A 221 5.45 -18.40 10.69
C HIS A 221 5.14 -17.01 10.12
N MET A 222 4.00 -16.42 10.48
CA MET A 222 3.64 -15.08 10.05
C MET A 222 4.66 -14.06 10.55
N VAL A 223 5.25 -13.32 9.63
CA VAL A 223 6.18 -12.23 9.93
C VAL A 223 5.38 -11.04 10.44
N THR A 224 5.66 -10.66 11.69
CA THR A 224 5.10 -9.48 12.36
C THR A 224 6.22 -8.71 13.04
N ILE A 225 5.96 -7.46 13.43
CA ILE A 225 6.87 -6.73 14.32
C ILE A 225 6.48 -7.09 15.76
N PRO A 226 7.34 -7.82 16.51
CA PRO A 226 7.01 -8.27 17.86
C PRO A 226 6.92 -7.07 18.81
N GLU A 227 6.12 -7.18 19.87
CA GLU A 227 5.85 -6.09 20.83
C GLU A 227 7.14 -5.44 21.38
N ARG A 228 8.16 -6.26 21.68
CA ARG A 228 9.47 -5.78 22.16
C ARG A 228 10.18 -4.80 21.21
N ASP A 229 9.90 -4.88 19.91
CA ASP A 229 10.51 -4.04 18.87
C ASP A 229 9.61 -2.83 18.53
N ARG A 230 8.47 -2.65 19.21
CA ARG A 230 7.52 -1.55 19.00
C ARG A 230 7.86 -0.30 19.81
N GLN A 231 9.11 0.16 19.69
CA GLN A 231 9.63 1.29 20.46
C GLN A 231 10.33 2.33 19.57
N GLY A 232 10.20 3.61 19.94
CA GLY A 232 10.80 4.73 19.21
C GLY A 232 10.32 4.85 17.76
N GLY A 233 10.89 5.76 16.97
CA GLY A 233 10.55 5.86 15.55
C GLY A 233 9.07 6.12 15.30
N LEU A 234 8.53 5.39 14.31
CA LEU A 234 7.11 5.41 13.96
C LEU A 234 6.17 4.94 15.09
N TRP A 235 6.67 4.22 16.08
CA TRP A 235 5.86 3.79 17.23
C TRP A 235 5.60 4.91 18.25
N SER A 236 6.40 5.99 18.19
CA SER A 236 6.22 7.17 19.04
C SER A 236 5.27 8.22 18.47
N VAL A 237 4.84 8.04 17.21
CA VAL A 237 3.89 8.92 16.55
C VAL A 237 2.56 8.89 17.29
N ARG A 238 1.91 10.06 17.38
CA ARG A 238 0.56 10.20 17.93
C ARG A 238 -0.42 10.66 16.84
N LYS A 239 -1.57 10.02 16.74
CA LYS A 239 -2.64 10.37 15.80
C LYS A 239 -3.96 10.41 16.54
N ALA A 240 -4.25 11.54 17.17
CA ALA A 240 -5.50 11.70 17.90
C ALA A 240 -6.67 11.53 16.94
N VAL A 241 -7.61 10.62 17.26
CA VAL A 241 -8.76 10.35 16.40
C VAL A 241 -10.06 10.83 17.05
N THR A 242 -10.93 11.43 16.25
CA THR A 242 -12.29 11.81 16.65
C THR A 242 -13.30 11.30 15.63
N ARG A 243 -14.46 10.85 16.13
CA ARG A 243 -15.60 10.39 15.33
C ARG A 243 -16.66 11.49 15.23
N ARG A 244 -17.12 11.78 14.01
CA ARG A 244 -18.17 12.76 13.69
C ARG A 244 -19.22 12.14 12.76
N ALA A 245 -19.99 11.20 13.31
CA ALA A 245 -21.02 10.48 12.57
C ALA A 245 -22.17 11.39 12.09
N ASP A 246 -22.34 12.55 12.73
CA ASP A 246 -23.31 13.59 12.39
C ASP A 246 -23.01 14.32 11.06
N VAL A 247 -21.75 14.32 10.63
CA VAL A 247 -21.28 15.05 9.45
C VAL A 247 -21.37 14.13 8.23
N THR A 248 -22.26 14.45 7.29
CA THR A 248 -22.46 13.62 6.08
C THR A 248 -22.50 14.43 4.79
N ALA A 249 -22.89 15.70 4.85
CA ALA A 249 -22.99 16.52 3.65
C ALA A 249 -21.62 17.08 3.22
N PRO A 250 -21.32 17.17 1.91
CA PRO A 250 -20.05 17.72 1.42
C PRO A 250 -19.69 19.10 1.98
N ALA A 251 -20.69 19.98 2.15
CA ALA A 251 -20.49 21.31 2.72
C ALA A 251 -20.10 21.27 4.22
N GLU A 252 -20.63 20.30 4.98
CA GLU A 252 -20.26 20.09 6.38
C GLU A 252 -18.84 19.51 6.49
N ILE A 253 -18.49 18.57 5.60
CA ILE A 253 -17.13 18.01 5.51
C ILE A 253 -16.13 19.13 5.21
N ALA A 254 -16.45 20.02 4.25
CA ALA A 254 -15.65 21.19 3.94
C ALA A 254 -15.47 22.11 5.15
N GLN A 255 -16.54 22.36 5.90
CA GLN A 255 -16.47 23.18 7.11
C GLN A 255 -15.58 22.54 8.19
N VAL A 256 -15.70 21.22 8.41
CA VAL A 256 -14.83 20.48 9.33
C VAL A 256 -13.36 20.61 8.90
N ALA A 257 -13.07 20.42 7.62
CA ALA A 257 -11.71 20.53 7.09
C ALA A 257 -11.15 21.95 7.20
N ALA A 258 -11.95 22.98 6.90
CA ALA A 258 -11.56 24.38 7.03
C ALA A 258 -11.28 24.76 8.49
N ASN A 259 -12.13 24.32 9.42
CA ASN A 259 -11.97 24.61 10.85
C ASN A 259 -10.76 23.91 11.47
N ALA A 260 -10.48 22.68 11.04
CA ALA A 260 -9.34 21.91 11.53
C ALA A 260 -8.01 22.34 10.86
N HIS A 261 -8.07 23.06 9.74
CA HIS A 261 -6.88 23.45 9.00
C HIS A 261 -5.95 24.34 9.83
N ARG A 262 -4.64 24.04 9.76
CA ARG A 262 -3.59 24.82 10.42
C ARG A 262 -2.73 25.50 9.37
N SER A 263 -2.56 26.82 9.51
CA SER A 263 -1.72 27.62 8.63
C SER A 263 -0.30 27.07 8.57
N GLY A 264 0.30 27.10 7.38
CA GLY A 264 1.60 26.49 7.09
C GLY A 264 1.60 24.95 7.11
N GLY A 265 0.46 24.32 7.37
CA GLY A 265 0.30 22.86 7.43
C GLY A 265 -0.40 22.27 6.21
N LEU A 266 -0.37 20.95 6.11
CA LEU A 266 -1.13 20.18 5.15
C LEU A 266 -2.35 19.55 5.82
N THR A 267 -3.54 19.82 5.28
CA THR A 267 -4.77 19.09 5.59
C THR A 267 -5.15 18.22 4.40
N LEU A 268 -5.38 16.93 4.67
CA LEU A 268 -5.85 15.98 3.68
C LEU A 268 -7.32 15.65 3.97
N VAL A 269 -8.17 15.75 2.96
CA VAL A 269 -9.58 15.37 3.01
C VAL A 269 -9.79 14.18 2.09
N VAL A 270 -10.16 13.01 2.62
CA VAL A 270 -10.38 11.79 1.83
C VAL A 270 -11.85 11.40 1.85
N VAL A 271 -12.48 11.42 0.69
CA VAL A 271 -13.89 11.07 0.50
C VAL A 271 -14.02 9.89 -0.47
N ASN A 272 -15.11 9.14 -0.36
CA ASN A 272 -15.25 7.85 -1.03
C ASN A 272 -15.69 7.97 -2.49
N ARG A 273 -16.30 9.10 -2.89
CA ARG A 273 -16.81 9.32 -4.24
C ARG A 273 -16.24 10.57 -4.87
N VAL A 274 -16.07 10.52 -6.19
CA VAL A 274 -15.61 11.66 -6.98
C VAL A 274 -16.59 12.84 -6.89
N THR A 275 -17.90 12.57 -6.86
CA THR A 275 -18.92 13.63 -6.71
C THR A 275 -18.77 14.35 -5.37
N THR A 276 -18.67 13.60 -4.27
CA THR A 276 -18.42 14.14 -2.93
C THR A 276 -17.12 14.95 -2.89
N ALA A 277 -16.07 14.50 -3.58
CA ALA A 277 -14.79 15.20 -3.64
C ALA A 277 -14.91 16.56 -4.33
N VAL A 278 -15.59 16.61 -5.47
CA VAL A 278 -15.85 17.85 -6.21
C VAL A 278 -16.72 18.79 -5.38
N GLU A 279 -17.82 18.30 -4.81
CA GLU A 279 -18.74 19.12 -4.02
C GLU A 279 -18.09 19.66 -2.73
N THR A 280 -17.25 18.86 -2.06
CA THR A 280 -16.48 19.28 -0.88
C THR A 280 -15.43 20.33 -1.27
N PHE A 281 -14.76 20.14 -2.41
CA PHE A 281 -13.79 21.10 -2.93
C PHE A 281 -14.43 22.44 -3.30
N ASP A 282 -15.56 22.41 -4.00
CA ASP A 282 -16.31 23.62 -4.37
C ASP A 282 -16.83 24.37 -3.14
N ALA A 283 -17.25 23.63 -2.10
CA ALA A 283 -17.63 24.21 -0.81
C ALA A 283 -16.44 24.86 -0.08
N LEU A 284 -15.24 24.27 -0.12
CA LEU A 284 -14.01 24.89 0.40
C LEU A 284 -13.65 26.15 -0.39
N VAL A 285 -13.69 26.10 -1.73
CA VAL A 285 -13.44 27.28 -2.57
C VAL A 285 -14.41 28.40 -2.22
N THR A 286 -15.69 28.08 -2.00
CA THR A 286 -16.70 29.05 -1.59
C THR A 286 -16.41 29.63 -0.20
N ALA A 287 -16.04 28.79 0.77
CA ALA A 287 -15.73 29.19 2.14
C ALA A 287 -14.51 30.13 2.21
N PHE A 288 -13.53 29.94 1.32
CA PHE A 288 -12.33 30.77 1.23
C PHE A 288 -12.41 31.84 0.12
N SER A 289 -13.61 32.17 -0.36
CA SER A 289 -13.82 33.22 -1.37
C SER A 289 -14.64 34.39 -0.85
N THR A 290 -14.44 35.55 -1.45
CA THR A 290 -15.29 36.75 -1.28
C THR A 290 -16.00 37.07 -2.59
N GLY A 291 -17.19 37.68 -2.49
CA GLY A 291 -18.03 38.00 -3.64
C GLY A 291 -18.96 36.85 -4.05
N LYS A 292 -19.72 37.05 -5.14
CA LYS A 292 -20.65 36.04 -5.68
C LYS A 292 -20.51 35.95 -7.21
N GLY A 293 -20.71 34.77 -7.76
CA GLY A 293 -20.69 34.52 -9.20
C GLY A 293 -19.35 34.89 -9.85
N LYS A 294 -19.40 35.66 -10.95
CA LYS A 294 -18.19 36.06 -11.71
C LYS A 294 -17.25 37.00 -10.94
N ALA A 295 -17.70 37.59 -9.83
CA ALA A 295 -16.88 38.43 -8.96
C ALA A 295 -16.23 37.64 -7.81
N SER A 296 -16.43 36.31 -7.76
CA SER A 296 -15.81 35.46 -6.73
C SER A 296 -14.29 35.46 -6.89
N ARG A 297 -13.60 35.77 -5.79
CA ARG A 297 -12.13 35.69 -5.71
C ARG A 297 -11.75 35.04 -4.39
N LEU A 298 -10.72 34.20 -4.43
CA LEU A 298 -10.13 33.63 -3.20
C LEU A 298 -9.64 34.78 -2.30
N LEU A 299 -9.77 34.58 -1.00
CA LEU A 299 -9.15 35.42 0.01
C LEU A 299 -7.63 35.41 -0.16
N GLU A 300 -6.97 36.51 0.20
CA GLU A 300 -5.51 36.63 0.08
C GLU A 300 -4.78 35.63 0.99
N ASP A 301 -5.38 35.32 2.14
CA ASP A 301 -4.92 34.34 3.11
C ASP A 301 -5.54 32.95 2.92
N ALA A 302 -6.24 32.69 1.80
CA ALA A 302 -6.77 31.37 1.51
C ALA A 302 -5.65 30.32 1.40
N PRO A 303 -5.84 29.10 1.93
CA PRO A 303 -4.90 28.00 1.72
C PRO A 303 -4.85 27.60 0.24
N ASP A 304 -3.76 26.97 -0.16
CA ASP A 304 -3.67 26.35 -1.49
C ASP A 304 -4.64 25.14 -1.55
N LEU A 305 -5.71 25.29 -2.33
CA LEU A 305 -6.74 24.26 -2.47
C LEU A 305 -6.42 23.35 -3.67
N ARG A 306 -6.35 22.04 -3.44
CA ARG A 306 -6.11 21.03 -4.49
C ARG A 306 -7.18 19.94 -4.50
N LEU A 307 -7.53 19.46 -5.70
CA LEU A 307 -8.46 18.35 -5.91
C LEU A 307 -7.74 17.19 -6.63
N VAL A 308 -7.89 15.97 -6.11
CA VAL A 308 -7.16 14.78 -6.57
C VAL A 308 -8.11 13.59 -6.69
N HIS A 309 -8.35 13.09 -7.91
CA HIS A 309 -9.17 11.89 -8.11
C HIS A 309 -8.87 11.18 -9.43
N SER A 310 -9.35 9.95 -9.58
CA SER A 310 -9.05 9.10 -10.74
C SER A 310 -9.53 9.64 -12.10
N ARG A 311 -10.50 10.57 -12.14
CA ARG A 311 -11.06 11.14 -13.39
C ARG A 311 -10.22 12.23 -14.08
N PHE A 312 -9.05 12.60 -13.55
CA PHE A 312 -8.07 13.43 -14.30
C PHE A 312 -7.33 12.59 -15.35
N ARG A 313 -6.79 13.21 -16.40
CA ARG A 313 -6.02 12.50 -17.43
C ARG A 313 -4.61 12.19 -16.90
N GLY A 314 -3.90 11.31 -17.60
CA GLY A 314 -2.56 10.87 -17.19
C GLY A 314 -1.57 12.03 -17.06
N THR A 315 -1.65 13.00 -17.97
CA THR A 315 -0.75 14.17 -17.96
C THR A 315 -0.93 15.04 -16.72
N GLU A 316 -2.17 15.30 -16.27
CA GLU A 316 -2.37 16.06 -15.03
C GLU A 316 -1.90 15.26 -13.81
N LYS A 317 -2.14 13.95 -13.78
CA LYS A 317 -1.70 13.06 -12.69
C LYS A 317 -0.17 13.02 -12.56
N ALA A 318 0.54 12.93 -13.67
CA ALA A 318 2.00 12.90 -13.70
C ALA A 318 2.61 14.17 -13.08
N ALA A 319 1.92 15.32 -13.18
CA ALA A 319 2.38 16.56 -12.59
C ALA A 319 2.21 16.62 -11.07
N TRP A 320 1.29 15.86 -10.46
CA TRP A 320 0.95 15.99 -9.03
C TRP A 320 2.15 15.76 -8.11
N ALA A 321 2.91 14.68 -8.32
CA ALA A 321 4.08 14.36 -7.50
C ALA A 321 5.14 15.47 -7.53
N GLY A 322 5.38 16.05 -8.71
CA GLY A 322 6.35 17.14 -8.89
C GLY A 322 5.86 18.51 -8.38
N THR A 323 4.56 18.68 -8.16
CA THR A 323 3.97 20.01 -7.87
C THR A 323 3.46 20.16 -6.44
N PHE A 324 2.71 19.19 -5.91
CA PHE A 324 2.07 19.34 -4.60
C PHE A 324 1.88 18.05 -3.80
N LEU A 325 1.98 16.87 -4.43
CA LEU A 325 1.59 15.58 -3.86
C LEU A 325 2.80 14.66 -3.62
N SER A 326 3.83 15.19 -2.95
CA SER A 326 5.04 14.47 -2.56
C SER A 326 5.58 14.97 -1.22
N LYS A 327 6.49 14.19 -0.63
CA LYS A 327 7.12 14.50 0.66
C LYS A 327 7.82 15.84 0.62
N GLU A 328 8.61 16.08 -0.43
CA GLU A 328 9.34 17.33 -0.62
C GLU A 328 8.38 18.53 -0.70
N LYS A 329 7.34 18.44 -1.55
CA LYS A 329 6.38 19.54 -1.75
C LYS A 329 5.38 19.75 -0.61
N SER A 330 5.38 18.84 0.37
CA SER A 330 4.54 18.90 1.57
C SER A 330 5.35 19.17 2.84
N ALA A 331 6.68 19.30 2.73
CA ALA A 331 7.55 19.53 3.87
C ALA A 331 7.35 20.93 4.47
N PRO A 332 7.60 21.11 5.78
CA PRO A 332 7.64 22.43 6.41
C PRO A 332 8.56 23.39 5.63
N GLY A 333 8.07 24.60 5.34
CA GLY A 333 8.79 25.61 4.57
C GLY A 333 8.65 25.50 3.04
N GLN A 334 8.14 24.39 2.51
CA GLN A 334 7.75 24.27 1.08
C GLN A 334 6.26 24.54 0.87
N LEU A 335 5.46 24.46 1.95
CA LEU A 335 4.05 24.82 1.92
C LEU A 335 3.86 26.35 1.91
N PRO A 336 2.80 26.85 1.25
CA PRO A 336 2.42 28.26 1.36
C PRO A 336 2.18 28.67 2.82
N PRO A 337 2.32 29.97 3.17
CA PRO A 337 2.09 30.44 4.54
C PRO A 337 0.70 30.10 5.08
N SER A 338 -0.33 30.19 4.24
CA SER A 338 -1.70 29.80 4.59
C SER A 338 -1.91 28.29 4.66
N GLY A 339 -0.91 27.48 4.31
CA GLY A 339 -1.01 26.03 4.23
C GLY A 339 -1.63 25.53 2.93
N ARG A 340 -1.95 24.23 2.90
CA ARG A 340 -2.58 23.54 1.78
C ARG A 340 -3.69 22.62 2.26
N ILE A 341 -4.80 22.60 1.54
CA ILE A 341 -5.88 21.61 1.72
C ILE A 341 -6.00 20.79 0.43
N VAL A 342 -5.83 19.48 0.54
CA VAL A 342 -5.98 18.54 -0.57
C VAL A 342 -7.25 17.72 -0.35
N VAL A 343 -8.24 17.89 -1.23
CA VAL A 343 -9.41 16.99 -1.30
C VAL A 343 -9.11 15.87 -2.28
N ALA A 344 -9.24 14.64 -1.81
CA ALA A 344 -8.88 13.45 -2.56
C ALA A 344 -9.93 12.34 -2.43
N THR A 345 -9.94 11.43 -3.40
CA THR A 345 -10.56 10.11 -3.23
C THR A 345 -9.54 9.07 -2.79
N GLN A 346 -9.85 7.77 -2.88
CA GLN A 346 -8.97 6.64 -2.52
C GLN A 346 -7.63 6.62 -3.28
N VAL A 347 -7.44 7.49 -4.27
CA VAL A 347 -6.18 7.60 -5.02
C VAL A 347 -4.96 7.95 -4.16
N VAL A 348 -5.16 8.47 -2.94
CA VAL A 348 -4.06 8.75 -1.99
C VAL A 348 -3.80 7.60 -0.99
N GLU A 349 -4.64 6.55 -0.99
CA GLU A 349 -4.43 5.38 -0.12
C GLU A 349 -3.16 4.62 -0.49
N ALA A 350 -2.79 4.64 -1.78
CA ALA A 350 -1.65 3.91 -2.31
C ALA A 350 -0.76 4.83 -3.17
N GLY A 351 0.56 4.70 -3.04
CA GLY A 351 1.52 5.35 -3.96
C GLY A 351 1.78 6.82 -3.76
N VAL A 352 1.25 7.42 -2.70
CA VAL A 352 1.53 8.81 -2.35
C VAL A 352 2.35 8.88 -1.08
N ASP A 353 3.50 9.56 -1.14
CA ASP A 353 4.39 9.79 -0.01
C ASP A 353 4.18 11.19 0.59
N ILE A 354 3.06 11.37 1.30
CA ILE A 354 2.74 12.62 2.01
C ILE A 354 2.54 12.36 3.51
N SER A 355 2.75 13.41 4.29
CA SER A 355 2.38 13.45 5.71
C SER A 355 1.57 14.71 5.99
N ALA A 356 0.27 14.53 6.23
CA ALA A 356 -0.63 15.59 6.64
C ALA A 356 -0.60 15.75 8.17
N GLY A 357 -0.72 16.98 8.66
CA GLY A 357 -0.94 17.24 10.08
C GLY A 357 -2.40 16.99 10.50
N VAL A 358 -3.33 17.12 9.55
CA VAL A 358 -4.75 16.88 9.74
C VAL A 358 -5.27 16.00 8.62
N LEU A 359 -6.01 14.95 8.99
CA LEU A 359 -6.74 14.11 8.07
C LEU A 359 -8.22 14.15 8.41
N VAL A 360 -9.04 14.64 7.49
CA VAL A 360 -10.49 14.46 7.51
C VAL A 360 -10.81 13.33 6.55
N THR A 361 -11.45 12.26 7.00
CA THR A 361 -11.81 11.14 6.11
C THR A 361 -13.25 10.73 6.31
N GLU A 362 -13.97 10.45 5.23
CA GLU A 362 -15.22 9.70 5.33
C GLU A 362 -14.96 8.31 5.91
N LEU A 363 -15.96 7.76 6.61
CA LEU A 363 -16.00 6.37 7.01
C LEU A 363 -15.79 5.48 5.79
N ALA A 364 -14.92 4.50 5.92
CA ALA A 364 -14.60 3.51 4.91
C ALA A 364 -14.34 2.16 5.61
N PRO A 365 -14.26 1.05 4.86
CA PRO A 365 -13.84 -0.23 5.44
C PRO A 365 -12.53 -0.09 6.20
N TRP A 366 -12.38 -0.88 7.26
CA TRP A 366 -11.23 -0.82 8.16
C TRP A 366 -9.86 -0.73 7.46
N PRO A 367 -9.58 -1.55 6.42
CA PRO A 367 -8.27 -1.49 5.78
C PRO A 367 -8.02 -0.18 5.02
N SER A 368 -9.05 0.41 4.40
CA SER A 368 -8.95 1.74 3.77
C SER A 368 -8.70 2.82 4.82
N LEU A 369 -9.35 2.75 5.98
CA LEU A 369 -9.09 3.68 7.09
C LEU A 369 -7.64 3.60 7.56
N VAL A 370 -7.11 2.39 7.82
CA VAL A 370 -5.70 2.20 8.23
C VAL A 370 -4.72 2.76 7.19
N GLN A 371 -4.99 2.59 5.90
CA GLN A 371 -4.16 3.17 4.82
C GLN A 371 -4.23 4.70 4.81
N ARG A 372 -5.42 5.29 5.00
CA ARG A 372 -5.60 6.74 5.11
C ARG A 372 -4.90 7.30 6.35
N PHE A 373 -4.99 6.64 7.50
CA PHE A 373 -4.28 7.02 8.72
C PHE A 373 -2.77 7.03 8.51
N GLY A 374 -2.25 6.15 7.65
CA GLY A 374 -0.87 6.14 7.17
C GLY A 374 -0.44 7.37 6.34
N ARG A 375 -1.34 8.33 6.09
CA ARG A 375 -1.06 9.62 5.42
C ARG A 375 -1.14 10.82 6.38
N CYS A 376 -1.50 10.59 7.65
CA CYS A 376 -1.46 11.58 8.72
C CYS A 376 -0.30 11.26 9.67
N ALA A 377 0.52 12.25 10.03
CA ALA A 377 1.71 12.09 10.88
C ALA A 377 2.49 10.80 10.53
N ARG A 378 3.00 10.74 9.31
CA ARG A 378 3.62 9.55 8.73
C ARG A 378 5.06 9.33 9.21
N TYR A 379 5.75 10.36 9.69
CA TYR A 379 7.17 10.29 10.03
C TYR A 379 7.42 10.39 11.55
N GLU A 380 8.60 9.92 11.98
CA GLU A 380 9.02 10.01 13.38
C GLU A 380 9.00 11.45 13.88
N GLY A 381 8.56 11.64 15.13
CA GLY A 381 8.46 12.95 15.78
C GLY A 381 7.21 13.76 15.38
N GLU A 382 6.38 13.26 14.47
CA GLU A 382 5.14 13.94 14.09
C GLU A 382 3.98 13.57 15.02
N SER A 383 3.07 14.54 15.18
CA SER A 383 1.75 14.34 15.80
C SER A 383 0.67 14.86 14.87
N GLY A 384 -0.39 14.08 14.70
CA GLY A 384 -1.48 14.38 13.78
C GLY A 384 -2.85 14.30 14.42
N GLU A 385 -3.82 14.84 13.70
CA GLU A 385 -5.24 14.78 14.04
C GLU A 385 -5.99 14.08 12.93
N VAL A 386 -6.88 13.15 13.31
CA VAL A 386 -7.71 12.38 12.39
C VAL A 386 -9.17 12.58 12.77
N ILE A 387 -9.97 13.06 11.83
CA ILE A 387 -11.41 13.26 12.00
C ILE A 387 -12.12 12.34 11.02
N VAL A 388 -12.79 11.31 11.54
CA VAL A 388 -13.58 10.40 10.71
C VAL A 388 -15.03 10.84 10.71
N VAL A 389 -15.52 11.23 9.54
CA VAL A 389 -16.88 11.74 9.32
C VAL A 389 -17.79 10.66 8.72
N GLY A 390 -19.10 10.84 8.89
CA GLY A 390 -20.12 9.99 8.29
C GLY A 390 -20.49 8.77 9.12
N ALA A 391 -21.70 8.29 8.88
CA ALA A 391 -22.29 7.12 9.52
C ALA A 391 -22.52 5.99 8.49
N PRO A 392 -22.50 4.72 8.92
CA PRO A 392 -22.91 3.63 8.04
C PRO A 392 -24.36 3.83 7.59
N ALA A 393 -24.64 3.51 6.33
CA ALA A 393 -25.97 3.51 5.77
C ALA A 393 -26.42 2.07 5.48
N GLU A 394 -27.69 1.76 5.75
CA GLU A 394 -28.27 0.45 5.42
C GLU A 394 -28.47 0.26 3.91
N ASP A 395 -28.48 1.36 3.14
CA ASP A 395 -28.71 1.35 1.70
C ASP A 395 -27.41 1.13 0.90
N GLU A 396 -27.39 0.10 0.06
CA GLU A 396 -26.28 -0.25 -0.83
C GLU A 396 -25.84 0.93 -1.72
N LYS A 397 -26.80 1.70 -2.27
CA LYS A 397 -26.47 2.83 -3.15
C LYS A 397 -25.84 4.00 -2.39
N LYS A 398 -26.08 4.16 -1.09
CA LYS A 398 -25.42 5.13 -0.22
C LYS A 398 -24.08 4.63 0.30
N SER A 399 -23.94 3.32 0.48
CA SER A 399 -22.70 2.69 0.96
C SER A 399 -21.64 2.52 -0.13
N ALA A 400 -22.04 2.53 -1.42
CA ALA A 400 -21.09 2.44 -2.53
C ALA A 400 -19.95 3.48 -2.42
N PRO A 401 -18.70 3.14 -2.76
CA PRO A 401 -18.28 1.91 -3.44
C PRO A 401 -18.13 0.68 -2.53
N TYR A 402 -18.49 0.80 -1.25
CA TYR A 402 -18.37 -0.27 -0.26
C TYR A 402 -19.74 -0.88 0.08
N THR A 403 -19.75 -1.93 0.88
CA THR A 403 -20.99 -2.55 1.36
C THR A 403 -21.43 -1.97 2.71
N PRO A 404 -22.75 -1.96 3.02
CA PRO A 404 -23.25 -1.58 4.34
C PRO A 404 -22.55 -2.35 5.48
N ARG A 405 -22.34 -3.66 5.30
CA ARG A 405 -21.70 -4.53 6.30
C ARG A 405 -20.27 -4.10 6.62
N GLU A 406 -19.47 -3.78 5.61
CA GLU A 406 -18.09 -3.32 5.82
C GLU A 406 -18.06 -1.97 6.54
N LEU A 407 -18.97 -1.05 6.20
CA LEU A 407 -19.04 0.26 6.84
C LEU A 407 -19.52 0.17 8.29
N SER A 408 -20.52 -0.67 8.58
CA SER A 408 -20.99 -0.90 9.95
C SER A 408 -19.92 -1.53 10.81
N ALA A 409 -19.25 -2.58 10.34
CA ALA A 409 -18.15 -3.22 11.06
C ALA A 409 -16.98 -2.24 11.31
N ALA A 410 -16.65 -1.40 10.32
CA ALA A 410 -15.63 -0.38 10.49
C ALA A 410 -16.04 0.74 11.46
N ALA A 411 -17.33 1.12 11.49
CA ALA A 411 -17.85 2.08 12.45
C ALA A 411 -17.76 1.55 13.88
N GLU A 412 -18.22 0.31 14.12
CA GLU A 412 -18.15 -0.36 15.42
C GLU A 412 -16.70 -0.45 15.94
N GLY A 413 -15.79 -0.96 15.11
CA GLY A 413 -14.38 -1.08 15.49
C GLY A 413 -13.71 0.28 15.72
N LEU A 414 -14.10 1.31 14.96
CA LEU A 414 -13.58 2.66 15.17
C LEU A 414 -14.11 3.28 16.46
N ASP A 415 -15.39 3.11 16.79
CA ASP A 415 -15.97 3.62 18.02
C ASP A 415 -15.32 2.97 19.25
N GLU A 416 -15.06 1.65 19.19
CA GLU A 416 -14.31 0.93 20.21
C GLU A 416 -12.87 1.45 20.35
N LEU A 417 -12.15 1.64 19.23
CA LEU A 417 -10.78 2.18 19.24
C LEU A 417 -10.73 3.61 19.82
N VAL A 418 -11.69 4.46 19.44
CA VAL A 418 -11.79 5.84 19.95
C VAL A 418 -12.05 5.83 21.46
N ALA A 419 -12.92 4.95 21.94
CA ALA A 419 -13.22 4.82 23.37
C ALA A 419 -12.03 4.25 24.16
N ALA A 420 -11.30 3.28 23.61
CA ALA A 420 -10.22 2.60 24.30
C ALA A 420 -8.89 3.37 24.30
N ALA A 421 -8.56 4.05 23.19
CA ALA A 421 -7.25 4.69 23.01
C ALA A 421 -7.34 6.15 22.55
N GLY A 422 -8.36 6.52 21.77
CA GLY A 422 -8.46 7.85 21.16
C GLY A 422 -7.31 8.16 20.19
N ASP A 423 -6.64 7.11 19.69
CA ASP A 423 -5.44 7.23 18.85
C ASP A 423 -5.43 6.15 17.74
N VAL A 424 -5.01 6.52 16.53
CA VAL A 424 -4.89 5.64 15.35
C VAL A 424 -3.45 5.51 14.83
N ALA A 425 -2.45 5.77 15.68
CA ALA A 425 -1.05 5.53 15.36
C ALA A 425 -0.75 4.02 15.33
N PRO A 426 0.38 3.59 14.72
CA PRO A 426 0.70 2.17 14.57
C PRO A 426 0.62 1.36 15.87
N ALA A 427 1.08 1.92 16.98
CA ALA A 427 1.05 1.24 18.28
C ALA A 427 -0.39 0.96 18.76
N ALA A 428 -1.30 1.94 18.64
CA ALA A 428 -2.69 1.80 19.04
C ALA A 428 -3.45 0.82 18.12
N LEU A 429 -3.21 0.91 16.82
CA LEU A 429 -3.81 0.00 15.83
C LEU A 429 -3.38 -1.45 16.04
N GLU A 430 -2.08 -1.70 16.27
CA GLU A 430 -1.59 -3.06 16.53
C GLU A 430 -2.21 -3.65 17.80
N LYS A 431 -2.24 -2.87 18.88
CA LYS A 431 -2.84 -3.32 20.16
C LYS A 431 -4.33 -3.63 20.00
N PHE A 432 -5.06 -2.81 19.24
CA PHE A 432 -6.47 -3.03 18.97
C PHE A 432 -6.70 -4.29 18.12
N GLU A 433 -5.96 -4.46 17.03
CA GLU A 433 -6.09 -5.66 16.18
C GLU A 433 -5.65 -6.94 16.88
N GLU A 434 -4.71 -6.89 17.84
CA GLU A 434 -4.34 -8.02 18.69
C GLU A 434 -5.45 -8.38 19.68
N ALA A 435 -6.12 -7.38 20.26
CA ALA A 435 -7.25 -7.60 21.16
C ALA A 435 -8.45 -8.27 20.45
N LEU A 436 -8.64 -8.02 19.16
CA LEU A 436 -9.68 -8.68 18.36
C LEU A 436 -9.38 -10.15 18.02
N ARG A 437 -8.15 -10.63 18.25
CA ARG A 437 -7.71 -12.00 17.96
C ARG A 437 -7.74 -12.93 19.17
N GLY A 438 -7.67 -12.36 20.38
CA GLY A 438 -7.78 -13.09 21.64
C GLY A 438 -9.24 -13.25 22.05
#